data_AF-A0A554XES3-F1
#
_entry.id   AF-A0A554XES3-F1
#
_cell.length_a   1.000
_cell.length_b   1.000
_cell.length_c   1.000
_cell.angle_alpha   90.00
_cell.angle_beta   90.00
_cell.angle_gamma   90.00
#
_symmetry.space_group_name_H-M   'P 1'
#
loop_
_entity.id
_entity.type
_entity.pdbx_description
1 polymer ?
#
loop_
_entity_poly.entity_id
_entity_poly.type
_entity_poly.pdbx_seq_one_letter_code
_entity_poly.pdbx_strand_id
1 'polypeptide(L)' 'MKPLSRVAGLVGFALLALFFAPYVLKLGSVDITLILLGGLVLAGIDAWTAD' A
#
# COMPACT_ATOMS: atom_id res chain seq x y z
N MET A 1 -5.82 -20.41 -5.91
CA MET A 1 -6.14 -18.97 -5.80
C MET A 1 -6.86 -18.54 -7.06
N LYS A 2 -8.12 -18.09 -7.00
CA LYS A 2 -8.77 -17.55 -8.20
C LYS A 2 -7.96 -16.33 -8.65
N PRO A 3 -7.54 -16.22 -9.92
CA PRO A 3 -6.74 -15.10 -10.41
C PRO A 3 -7.40 -13.74 -10.10
N LEU A 4 -8.73 -13.72 -9.99
CA LEU A 4 -9.52 -12.56 -9.61
C LEU A 4 -9.21 -12.02 -8.19
N SER A 5 -8.91 -12.88 -7.21
CA SER A 5 -8.61 -12.45 -5.82
C SER A 5 -7.28 -11.70 -5.75
N ARG A 6 -6.25 -12.22 -6.42
CA ARG A 6 -4.95 -11.55 -6.54
C ARG A 6 -5.04 -10.21 -7.28
N VAL A 7 -5.82 -10.16 -8.36
CA VAL A 7 -6.04 -8.91 -9.10
C VAL A 7 -6.76 -7.89 -8.22
N ALA A 8 -7.79 -8.30 -7.47
CA ALA A 8 -8.50 -7.41 -6.55
C ALA A 8 -7.58 -6.89 -5.42
N GLY A 9 -6.72 -7.75 -4.86
CA GLY A 9 -5.72 -7.35 -3.86
C GLY A 9 -4.73 -6.31 -4.39
N LEU A 10 -4.17 -6.54 -5.59
CA LEU A 10 -3.25 -5.60 -6.23
C LEU A 10 -3.92 -4.27 -6.59
N VAL A 11 -5.18 -4.31 -7.06
CA VAL A 11 -5.96 -3.10 -7.35
C VAL A 11 -6.24 -2.32 -6.06
N GLY A 12 -6.64 -3.00 -4.98
CA GLY A 12 -6.84 -2.39 -3.67
C GLY A 12 -5.55 -1.73 -3.14
N PHE A 13 -4.41 -2.41 -3.30
CA PHE A 13 -3.11 -1.86 -2.94
C PHE A 13 -2.76 -0.61 -3.75
N ALA A 14 -2.97 -0.62 -5.07
CA ALA A 14 -2.72 0.53 -5.92
C ALA A 14 -3.58 1.75 -5.52
N LEU A 15 -4.86 1.52 -5.19
CA LEU A 15 -5.76 2.56 -4.71
C LEU A 15 -5.31 3.14 -3.36
N LEU A 16 -4.87 2.28 -2.43
CA LEU A 16 -4.31 2.71 -1.15
C LEU A 16 -3.07 3.59 -1.35
N ALA A 17 -2.13 3.16 -2.20
CA ALA A 17 -0.91 3.89 -2.48
C ALA A 17 -1.19 5.26 -3.12
N LEU A 18 -2.11 5.33 -4.09
CA LEU A 18 -2.55 6.58 -4.71
C LEU A 18 -3.21 7.52 -3.72
N PHE A 19 -4.06 6.99 -2.84
CA PHE A 19 -4.69 7.77 -1.77
C PHE A 19 -3.64 8.34 -0.80
N PHE A 20 -2.63 7.55 -0.43
CA PHE A 20 -1.60 7.95 0.53
C PHE A 20 -0.52 8.88 -0.03
N ALA A 21 -0.18 8.76 -1.31
CA ALA A 21 0.89 9.52 -1.96
C ALA A 21 0.89 11.03 -1.66
N PRO A 22 -0.23 11.78 -1.79
CA PRO A 22 -0.23 13.21 -1.51
C PRO A 22 0.02 13.55 -0.04
N TYR A 23 -0.33 12.65 0.89
CA TYR A 23 -0.11 12.87 2.32
C TYR A 23 1.35 12.68 2.67
N VAL A 24 1.99 11.66 2.11
CA VAL A 24 3.43 11.41 2.32
C VAL A 24 4.27 12.54 1.73
N LEU A 25 3.97 13.00 0.51
CA LEU A 25 4.72 14.07 -0.16
C LEU A 25 4.57 15.44 0.51
N LYS A 26 3.44 15.68 1.19
CA LYS A 26 3.18 16.93 1.92
C LYS A 26 3.58 16.84 3.39
N LEU A 27 3.97 15.66 3.87
CA LEU A 27 4.34 15.46 5.27
C LEU A 27 5.73 16.04 5.52
N GLY A 28 5.78 17.16 6.24
CA GLY A 28 7.04 17.73 6.73
C GLY A 28 7.70 16.93 7.86
N SER A 29 7.23 15.72 8.15
CA SER A 29 7.73 14.83 9.21
C SER A 29 8.25 13.53 8.61
N VAL A 30 9.55 13.29 8.80
CA VAL A 30 10.26 12.11 8.29
C VAL A 30 9.82 10.85 9.03
N ASP A 31 9.60 10.94 10.34
CA ASP A 31 9.25 9.79 11.18
C ASP A 31 7.92 9.17 10.75
N ILE A 32 6.91 10.02 10.54
CA ILE A 32 5.60 9.58 10.09
C ILE A 32 5.67 9.08 8.64
N THR A 33 6.46 9.73 7.79
CA THR A 33 6.70 9.28 6.42
C THR A 33 7.26 7.85 6.38
N LEU A 34 8.25 7.55 7.23
CA LEU A 34 8.83 6.21 7.31
C LEU A 34 7.83 5.16 7.81
N ILE A 35 6.99 5.50 8.79
CA ILE A 35 5.91 4.62 9.26
C ILE A 35 4.91 4.32 8.14
N LEU A 36 4.50 5.35 7.40
CA LEU A 36 3.55 5.22 6.30
C LEU A 36 4.12 4.38 5.14
N LEU A 37 5.38 4.61 4.78
CA LEU A 37 6.07 3.81 3.76
C LEU A 37 6.22 2.34 4.22
N GLY A 38 6.53 2.11 5.51
CA GLY A 38 6.57 0.76 6.09
C GLY A 38 5.22 0.04 6.02
N GLY A 39 4.13 0.72 6.34
CA GLY A 39 2.77 0.19 6.20
C GLY A 39 2.41 -0.14 4.75
N LEU A 40 2.86 0.69 3.81
CA LEU A 40 2.67 0.44 2.37
C LEU A 40 3.42 -0.83 1.92
N VAL A 41 4.65 -1.05 2.41
CA VAL A 41 5.39 -2.28 2.11
C VAL A 41 4.66 -3.52 2.62
N LEU A 42 4.15 -3.48 3.85
CA LEU A 42 3.40 -4.60 4.44
C LEU A 42 2.11 -4.90 3.67
N ALA A 43 1.36 -3.87 3.27
CA ALA A 43 0.16 -4.02 2.45
C ALA A 43 0.47 -4.59 1.05
N GLY A 44 1.61 -4.24 0.47
CA GLY A 44 2.08 -4.81 -0.80
C GLY A 44 2.45 -6.29 -0.68
N ILE A 45 3.10 -6.68 0.42
CA ILE A 45 3.40 -8.08 0.71
C ILE A 45 2.08 -8.86 0.87
N ASP A 46 1.14 -8.36 1.68
CA ASP A 46 -0.16 -9.00 1.88
C ASP A 46 -0.92 -9.16 0.56
N ALA A 47 -1.00 -8.11 -0.27
CA ALA A 47 -1.64 -8.17 -1.58
C ALA A 47 -0.98 -9.19 -2.54
N TRP A 48 0.31 -9.48 -2.37
CA TRP A 48 1.05 -10.45 -3.17
C TRP A 48 0.93 -11.89 -2.63
N THR A 49 0.90 -12.05 -1.30
CA THR A 49 0.92 -13.35 -0.61
C THR A 49 -0.45 -13.87 -0.22
N ALA A 50 -1.50 -13.06 -0.21
CA ALA A 50 -2.85 -13.47 0.18
C ALA A 50 -3.41 -14.57 -0.75
N ASP A 51 -3.74 -15.73 -0.17
CA ASP A 51 -4.27 -17.00 -0.75
C ASP A 51 -5.64 -16.89 -1.47
#